data_AF-A0A258RL36-F1
#
_entry.id   AF-A0A258RL36-F1
#
_cell.length_a   1.000
_cell.length_b   1.000
_cell.length_c   1.000
_cell.angle_alpha   90.00
_cell.angle_beta   90.00
_cell.angle_gamma   90.00
#
_symmetry.space_group_name_H-M   'P 1'
#
loop_
_entity.id
_entity.type
_entity.pdbx_description
1 polymer ?
#
loop_
_entity_poly.entity_id
_entity_poly.type
_entity_poly.pdbx_seq_one_letter_code
_entity_poly.pdbx_strand_id
1 'polypeptide(L)'
;MSIAVAQSSFWTSLSRYGRSKGLWLLLLVAPIGARFMIAPDDGSGIQIAVGRHLPVMTSAMLGISLGIVVSTLLLPIGFVYLRSNVTRRQPWQIDEVSAASRIAMTLGRFGADVAILFGVLAALTAAGWFLGAFIVTGPLNIGDIVVTLWLVAAPAVMGLVAIHLMFDALPVTRRATGELLYFILWMVSLVMPLAAGGSASSFSSNMLDFPGFVRPLIGAAPLQGQDIVIGGSDGLLPGRKPLDVMAGINAPGYLASRAAWAMVAILVAALAGLVYRPHRPPRRSARKGIVARWLAPGPPAPADHTAPPALPNRLAFAGLVLAEFRAIGVGRPFLLMAFIAALVGIIGDFRHIGSPTAMLLLIFAAVAHAGRSEARGLLALTQVTVQSPNARRIAFILATIGWSLLLAVPGAIVRISSEPLLLALITGGVMAIVAIGLAMFSRSAFAPRLVLLVLWYGYLSS
;
A
#
# COMPACT_ATOMS: atom_id res chain seq x y z
N MET A 1 15.97 -34.03 -4.63
CA MET A 1 14.50 -33.85 -4.51
C MET A 1 14.08 -32.40 -4.23
N SER A 2 14.69 -31.69 -3.27
CA SER A 2 14.30 -30.31 -2.90
C SER A 2 14.39 -29.28 -4.03
N ILE A 3 15.40 -29.37 -4.90
CA ILE A 3 15.56 -28.45 -6.05
C ILE A 3 14.40 -28.61 -7.05
N ALA A 4 14.01 -29.86 -7.37
CA ALA A 4 12.90 -30.13 -8.28
C ALA A 4 11.56 -29.60 -7.74
N VAL A 5 11.34 -29.71 -6.42
CA VAL A 5 10.18 -29.11 -5.74
C VAL A 5 10.19 -27.59 -5.87
N ALA A 6 11.32 -26.94 -5.61
CA ALA A 6 11.44 -25.49 -5.73
C ALA A 6 11.20 -25.02 -7.17
N GLN A 7 11.79 -25.69 -8.17
CA GLN A 7 11.57 -25.40 -9.59
C GLN A 7 10.11 -25.58 -10.01
N SER A 8 9.47 -26.68 -9.61
CA SER A 8 8.05 -26.93 -9.90
C SER A 8 7.16 -25.84 -9.29
N SER A 9 7.42 -25.47 -8.03
CA SER A 9 6.69 -24.39 -7.35
C SER A 9 6.91 -23.03 -8.01
N PHE A 10 8.13 -22.75 -8.47
CA PHE A 10 8.48 -21.53 -9.20
C PHE A 10 7.67 -21.41 -10.50
N TRP A 11 7.77 -22.40 -11.38
CA TRP A 11 7.09 -22.38 -12.68
C TRP A 11 5.56 -22.37 -12.55
N THR A 12 5.03 -23.13 -11.60
CA THR A 12 3.59 -23.15 -11.32
C THR A 12 3.10 -21.79 -10.84
N SER A 13 3.87 -21.11 -10.00
CA SER A 13 3.52 -19.77 -9.52
C SER A 13 3.62 -18.76 -10.67
N LEU A 14 4.75 -18.74 -11.39
CA LEU A 14 5.01 -17.80 -12.49
C LEU A 14 3.97 -17.89 -13.61
N SER A 15 3.60 -19.10 -14.04
CA SER A 15 2.58 -19.31 -15.07
C SER A 15 1.20 -18.76 -14.69
N ARG A 16 0.85 -18.74 -13.40
CA ARG A 16 -0.40 -18.15 -12.92
C ARG A 16 -0.35 -16.63 -12.96
N TYR A 17 0.78 -16.03 -12.66
CA TYR A 17 0.96 -14.59 -12.76
C TYR A 17 0.87 -14.10 -14.21
N GLY A 18 1.36 -14.88 -15.17
CA GLY A 18 1.16 -14.61 -16.60
C GLY A 18 -0.32 -14.53 -17.03
N ARG A 19 -1.24 -15.10 -16.24
CA ARG A 19 -2.70 -15.02 -16.49
C ARG A 19 -3.39 -13.91 -15.68
N SER A 20 -2.66 -13.20 -14.82
CA SER A 20 -3.25 -12.17 -13.95
C SER A 20 -3.39 -10.83 -14.67
N LYS A 21 -4.64 -10.38 -14.85
CA LYS A 21 -4.92 -9.02 -15.33
C LYS A 21 -4.40 -7.93 -14.39
N GLY A 22 -4.23 -8.24 -13.11
CA GLY A 22 -3.69 -7.29 -12.14
C GLY A 22 -2.23 -6.91 -12.42
N LEU A 23 -1.47 -7.76 -13.13
CA LEU A 23 -0.08 -7.47 -13.48
C LEU A 23 0.00 -6.23 -14.39
N TRP A 24 -0.94 -6.10 -15.32
CA TRP A 24 -1.02 -4.92 -16.20
C TRP A 24 -1.27 -3.63 -15.42
N LEU A 25 -2.12 -3.67 -14.39
CA LEU A 25 -2.33 -2.52 -13.52
C LEU A 25 -1.06 -2.17 -12.72
N LEU A 26 -0.34 -3.18 -12.22
CA LEU A 26 0.92 -2.98 -11.51
C LEU A 26 1.99 -2.34 -12.42
N LEU A 27 2.04 -2.75 -13.70
CA LEU A 27 2.94 -2.17 -14.69
C LEU A 27 2.62 -0.71 -15.03
N LEU A 28 1.36 -0.27 -14.90
CA LEU A 28 0.96 1.12 -15.13
C LEU A 28 1.29 2.05 -13.97
N VAL A 29 1.33 1.54 -12.73
CA VAL A 29 1.67 2.34 -11.54
C VAL A 29 3.04 3.00 -11.66
N ALA A 30 4.01 2.24 -12.17
CA ALA A 30 5.39 2.65 -12.36
C ALA A 30 5.56 3.92 -13.23
N PRO A 31 5.12 3.95 -14.50
CA PRO A 31 5.24 5.12 -15.36
C PRO A 31 4.38 6.30 -14.89
N ILE A 32 3.22 6.04 -14.30
CA ILE A 32 2.37 7.08 -13.71
C ILE A 32 3.10 7.74 -12.53
N GLY A 33 3.62 6.94 -11.60
CA GLY A 33 4.38 7.43 -10.45
C GLY A 33 5.64 8.20 -10.87
N ALA A 34 6.38 7.68 -11.86
CA ALA A 34 7.56 8.36 -12.40
C ALA A 34 7.22 9.74 -12.97
N ARG A 35 6.10 9.88 -13.69
CA ARG A 35 5.68 11.18 -14.23
C ARG A 35 5.30 12.19 -13.14
N PHE A 36 4.68 11.75 -12.05
CA PHE A 36 4.24 12.65 -10.97
C PHE A 36 5.33 12.99 -9.95
N MET A 37 6.41 12.20 -9.87
CA MET A 37 7.52 12.42 -8.95
C MET A 37 8.73 13.14 -9.59
N ILE A 38 8.66 13.44 -10.89
CA ILE A 38 9.66 14.28 -11.56
C ILE A 38 9.02 15.65 -11.74
N ALA A 39 9.25 16.50 -10.74
CA ALA A 39 8.65 17.82 -10.65
C ALA A 39 9.16 18.73 -11.79
N PRO A 40 8.28 19.55 -12.38
CA PRO A 40 8.70 20.67 -13.20
C PRO A 40 9.46 21.70 -12.34
N ASP A 41 10.22 22.59 -12.98
CA ASP A 41 10.98 23.65 -12.30
C ASP A 41 10.10 24.64 -11.50
N ASP A 42 8.77 24.57 -11.66
CA ASP A 42 7.79 25.38 -10.95
C ASP A 42 7.52 24.90 -9.51
N GLY A 43 8.09 23.77 -9.10
CA GLY A 43 7.90 23.21 -7.77
C GLY A 43 6.50 22.65 -7.53
N SER A 44 5.77 22.29 -8.59
CA SER A 44 4.50 21.58 -8.46
C SER A 44 4.71 20.06 -8.36
N GLY A 45 4.06 19.41 -7.39
CA GLY A 45 4.06 17.94 -7.23
C GLY A 45 5.01 17.39 -6.16
N ILE A 46 5.26 16.08 -6.21
CA ILE A 46 6.13 15.37 -5.24
C ILE A 46 7.58 15.55 -5.67
N GLN A 47 8.39 16.16 -4.80
CA GLN A 47 9.76 16.53 -5.10
C GLN A 47 10.74 15.78 -4.20
N ILE A 48 11.96 15.60 -4.71
CA ILE A 48 13.10 15.13 -3.91
C ILE A 48 14.03 16.33 -3.77
N ALA A 49 13.99 16.99 -2.61
CA ALA A 49 14.83 18.15 -2.33
C ALA A 49 15.93 17.77 -1.34
N VAL A 50 17.15 18.27 -1.59
CA VAL A 50 18.31 18.05 -0.71
C VAL A 50 18.86 19.42 -0.30
N GLY A 51 18.74 19.74 0.99
CA GLY A 51 19.14 21.06 1.48
C GLY A 51 18.34 22.19 0.82
N ARG A 52 17.02 22.00 0.67
CA ARG A 52 16.06 22.94 0.06
C ARG A 52 16.30 23.29 -1.41
N HIS A 53 17.14 22.54 -2.12
CA HIS A 53 17.35 22.69 -3.56
C HIS A 53 16.95 21.40 -4.29
N LEU A 54 16.48 21.56 -5.52
CA LEU A 54 16.25 20.44 -6.42
C LEU A 54 17.57 19.89 -6.96
N PRO A 55 17.75 18.57 -7.09
CA PRO A 55 18.96 18.02 -7.68
C PRO A 55 19.04 18.27 -9.18
N VAL A 56 20.26 18.41 -9.69
CA VAL A 56 20.52 18.34 -11.14
C VAL A 56 20.16 16.94 -11.61
N MET A 57 19.34 16.84 -12.66
CA MET A 57 18.81 15.56 -13.13
C MET A 57 19.85 14.84 -13.99
N THR A 58 20.85 14.20 -13.38
CA THR A 58 21.80 13.33 -14.07
C THR A 58 21.21 11.93 -14.32
N SER A 59 21.84 11.12 -15.18
CA SER A 59 21.43 9.72 -15.42
C SER A 59 21.37 8.91 -14.12
N ALA A 60 22.37 9.06 -13.25
CA ALA A 60 22.41 8.37 -11.96
C ALA A 60 21.31 8.85 -11.00
N MET A 61 21.04 10.16 -10.96
CA MET A 61 19.97 10.77 -10.15
C MET A 61 18.57 10.32 -10.61
N LEU A 62 18.38 10.17 -11.92
CA LEU A 62 17.12 9.62 -12.46
C LEU A 62 16.88 8.20 -11.94
N GLY A 63 17.89 7.33 -11.95
CA GLY A 63 17.74 5.97 -11.42
C GLY A 63 17.48 5.94 -9.91
N ILE A 64 18.08 6.83 -9.10
CA ILE A 64 17.69 6.98 -7.68
C ILE A 64 16.23 7.42 -7.57
N SER A 65 15.82 8.44 -8.33
CA SER A 65 14.44 8.96 -8.28
C SER A 65 13.42 7.85 -8.57
N LEU A 66 13.69 7.00 -9.56
CA LEU A 66 12.88 5.81 -9.84
C LEU A 66 12.95 4.77 -8.70
N GLY A 67 14.10 4.59 -8.06
CA GLY A 67 14.22 3.75 -6.86
C GLY A 67 13.39 4.27 -5.68
N ILE A 68 13.34 5.59 -5.50
CA ILE A 68 12.48 6.24 -4.49
C ILE A 68 11.02 6.00 -4.82
N VAL A 69 10.60 6.19 -6.07
CA VAL A 69 9.25 5.85 -6.57
C VAL A 69 8.90 4.39 -6.23
N VAL A 70 9.84 3.46 -6.38
CA VAL A 70 9.62 2.07 -5.99
C VAL A 70 9.36 1.95 -4.49
N SER A 71 10.19 2.59 -3.66
CA SER A 71 10.07 2.50 -2.20
C SER A 71 8.79 3.14 -1.65
N THR A 72 8.36 4.27 -2.21
CA THR A 72 7.21 5.04 -1.73
C THR A 72 5.90 4.54 -2.32
N LEU A 73 5.86 4.14 -3.60
CA LEU A 73 4.64 3.73 -4.27
C LEU A 73 4.61 2.22 -4.55
N LEU A 74 5.62 1.67 -5.19
CA LEU A 74 5.56 0.28 -5.66
C LEU A 74 5.57 -0.73 -4.50
N LEU A 75 6.29 -0.49 -3.40
CA LEU A 75 6.32 -1.44 -2.29
C LEU A 75 4.94 -1.72 -1.69
N PRO A 76 4.16 -0.70 -1.22
CA PRO A 76 2.84 -0.95 -0.67
C PRO A 76 1.87 -1.53 -1.69
N ILE A 77 1.94 -1.08 -2.93
CA ILE A 77 1.12 -1.58 -4.04
C ILE A 77 1.45 -3.05 -4.34
N GLY A 78 2.73 -3.38 -4.39
CA GLY A 78 3.27 -4.72 -4.60
C GLY A 78 2.87 -5.67 -3.49
N PHE A 79 2.90 -5.23 -2.22
CA PHE A 79 2.42 -6.03 -1.10
C PHE A 79 0.96 -6.43 -1.27
N VAL A 80 0.10 -5.45 -1.54
CA VAL A 80 -1.33 -5.69 -1.66
C VAL A 80 -1.62 -6.49 -2.95
N TYR A 81 -0.83 -6.30 -4.02
CA TYR A 81 -0.87 -7.12 -5.24
C TYR A 81 -0.57 -8.59 -4.94
N LEU A 82 0.56 -8.88 -4.31
CA LEU A 82 0.96 -10.25 -3.98
C LEU A 82 -0.10 -10.94 -3.10
N ARG A 83 -0.68 -10.20 -2.15
CA ARG A 83 -1.70 -10.69 -1.22
C ARG A 83 -3.07 -10.94 -1.86
N SER A 84 -3.43 -10.17 -2.89
CA SER A 84 -4.74 -10.22 -3.52
C SER A 84 -4.80 -11.15 -4.74
N ASN A 85 -3.65 -11.60 -5.24
CA ASN A 85 -3.55 -12.29 -6.52
C ASN A 85 -3.93 -13.78 -6.51
N VAL A 86 -3.80 -14.40 -7.68
CA VAL A 86 -4.14 -15.79 -8.03
C VAL A 86 -3.58 -16.85 -7.05
N THR A 87 -2.51 -16.54 -6.30
CA THR A 87 -1.96 -17.41 -5.24
C THR A 87 -2.90 -17.57 -4.03
N ARG A 88 -3.79 -16.61 -3.78
CA ARG A 88 -4.85 -16.74 -2.76
C ARG A 88 -5.92 -17.78 -3.13
N ARG A 89 -6.01 -18.15 -4.41
CA ARG A 89 -6.92 -19.17 -4.95
C ARG A 89 -6.20 -20.47 -5.30
N GLN A 90 -5.02 -20.69 -4.75
CA GLN A 90 -4.52 -22.06 -4.70
C GLN A 90 -5.45 -22.82 -3.75
N PRO A 91 -6.07 -23.93 -4.17
CA PRO A 91 -6.75 -24.80 -3.22
C PRO A 91 -5.67 -25.24 -2.25
N TRP A 92 -5.66 -24.66 -1.04
CA TRP A 92 -4.69 -24.98 0.00
C TRP A 92 -4.62 -26.49 0.26
N GLN A 93 -5.69 -27.21 -0.09
CA GLN A 93 -5.80 -28.67 -0.12
C GLN A 93 -4.72 -29.37 -0.97
N ILE A 94 -4.18 -28.76 -2.03
CA ILE A 94 -3.13 -29.40 -2.86
C ILE A 94 -1.76 -29.17 -2.23
N ASP A 95 -1.44 -27.94 -1.84
CA ASP A 95 -0.13 -27.62 -1.27
C ASP A 95 0.03 -28.19 0.13
N GLU A 96 -1.03 -28.21 0.95
CA GLU A 96 -0.96 -28.62 2.35
C GLU A 96 -0.93 -30.13 2.54
N VAL A 97 -1.37 -30.91 1.55
CA VAL A 97 -1.37 -32.38 1.60
C VAL A 97 -0.10 -32.97 0.98
N SER A 98 0.68 -32.17 0.24
CA SER A 98 1.97 -32.60 -0.31
C SER A 98 2.99 -32.94 0.79
N ALA A 99 3.67 -34.07 0.62
CA ALA A 99 4.81 -34.49 1.46
C ALA A 99 6.10 -33.72 1.16
N ALA A 100 6.07 -32.78 0.21
CA ALA A 100 7.24 -32.00 -0.18
C ALA A 100 7.71 -31.03 0.93
N SER A 101 9.01 -30.71 0.92
CA SER A 101 9.60 -29.75 1.86
C SER A 101 8.95 -28.37 1.74
N ARG A 102 8.44 -27.85 2.87
CA ARG A 102 7.82 -26.52 2.96
C ARG A 102 8.79 -25.41 2.58
N ILE A 103 10.04 -25.52 3.02
CA ILE A 103 11.10 -24.57 2.69
C ILE A 103 11.31 -24.51 1.17
N ALA A 104 11.40 -25.67 0.51
CA ALA A 104 11.61 -25.74 -0.93
C ALA A 104 10.44 -25.12 -1.71
N MET A 105 9.19 -25.41 -1.31
CA MET A 105 8.01 -24.78 -1.92
C MET A 105 7.99 -23.27 -1.71
N THR A 106 8.27 -22.80 -0.49
CA THR A 106 8.30 -21.36 -0.19
C THR A 106 9.41 -20.63 -0.93
N LEU A 107 10.60 -21.22 -1.07
CA LEU A 107 11.69 -20.63 -1.86
C LEU A 107 11.37 -20.60 -3.36
N GLY A 108 10.71 -21.63 -3.89
CA GLY A 108 10.21 -21.62 -5.27
C GLY A 108 9.19 -20.50 -5.51
N ARG A 109 8.25 -20.31 -4.58
CA ARG A 109 7.28 -19.20 -4.63
C ARG A 109 7.97 -17.84 -4.47
N PHE A 110 8.94 -17.71 -3.56
CA PHE A 110 9.76 -16.51 -3.39
C PHE A 110 10.42 -16.12 -4.70
N GLY A 111 11.08 -17.07 -5.38
CA GLY A 111 11.71 -16.81 -6.67
C GLY A 111 10.70 -16.31 -7.71
N ALA A 112 9.50 -16.88 -7.77
CA ALA A 112 8.49 -16.47 -8.74
C ALA A 112 7.97 -15.05 -8.45
N ASP A 113 7.62 -14.76 -7.20
CA ASP A 113 7.15 -13.45 -6.74
C ASP A 113 8.23 -12.37 -7.00
N VAL A 114 9.50 -12.67 -6.70
CA VAL A 114 10.65 -11.80 -7.01
C VAL A 114 10.79 -11.59 -8.52
N ALA A 115 10.72 -12.65 -9.33
CA ALA A 115 10.88 -12.54 -10.78
C ALA A 115 9.84 -11.61 -11.41
N ILE A 116 8.61 -11.60 -10.90
CA ILE A 116 7.55 -10.72 -11.41
C ILE A 116 7.80 -9.27 -11.02
N LEU A 117 8.15 -9.02 -9.77
CA LEU A 117 8.45 -7.66 -9.34
C LEU A 117 9.75 -7.14 -9.99
N PHE A 118 10.71 -8.02 -10.30
CA PHE A 118 11.87 -7.69 -11.13
C PHE A 118 11.47 -7.41 -12.58
N GLY A 119 10.45 -8.09 -13.13
CA GLY A 119 9.84 -7.72 -14.40
C GLY A 119 9.25 -6.30 -14.37
N VAL A 120 8.62 -5.90 -13.26
CA VAL A 120 8.16 -4.51 -13.06
C VAL A 120 9.34 -3.54 -12.96
N LEU A 121 10.42 -3.90 -12.26
CA LEU A 121 11.66 -3.09 -12.22
C LEU A 121 12.31 -2.95 -13.60
N ALA A 122 12.32 -4.01 -14.41
CA ALA A 122 12.81 -3.96 -15.79
C ALA A 122 11.95 -3.03 -16.66
N ALA A 123 10.62 -3.05 -16.51
CA ALA A 123 9.74 -2.11 -17.19
C ALA A 123 9.99 -0.65 -16.74
N LEU A 124 10.22 -0.43 -15.44
CA LEU A 124 10.64 0.87 -14.89
C LEU A 124 11.99 1.32 -15.45
N THR A 125 12.92 0.39 -15.63
CA THR A 125 14.23 0.67 -16.22
C THR A 125 14.07 1.17 -17.66
N ALA A 126 13.26 0.49 -18.47
CA ALA A 126 12.94 0.92 -19.83
C ALA A 126 12.23 2.28 -19.88
N ALA A 127 11.30 2.51 -18.95
CA ALA A 127 10.66 3.82 -18.79
C ALA A 127 11.67 4.92 -18.39
N GLY A 128 12.65 4.59 -17.54
CA GLY A 128 13.76 5.46 -17.17
C GLY A 128 14.66 5.80 -18.34
N TRP A 129 14.97 4.86 -19.23
CA TRP A 129 15.72 5.13 -20.46
C TRP A 129 14.97 6.08 -21.38
N PHE A 130 13.68 5.82 -21.59
CA PHE A 130 12.82 6.68 -22.40
C PHE A 130 12.77 8.09 -21.81
N LEU A 131 12.52 8.21 -20.51
CA LEU A 131 12.41 9.49 -19.84
C LEU A 131 13.74 10.23 -19.80
N GLY A 132 14.85 9.50 -19.59
CA GLY A 132 16.19 10.05 -19.57
C GLY A 132 16.57 10.78 -20.86
N ALA A 133 16.05 10.34 -22.01
CA ALA A 133 16.23 11.02 -23.28
C ALA A 133 15.67 12.45 -23.32
N PHE A 134 14.73 12.80 -22.42
CA PHE A 134 14.07 14.10 -22.39
C PHE A 134 14.48 14.99 -21.21
N ILE A 135 14.87 14.40 -20.07
CA ILE A 135 15.03 15.16 -18.81
C ILE A 135 16.46 15.18 -18.27
N VAL A 136 17.35 14.30 -18.75
CA VAL A 136 18.70 14.23 -18.21
C VAL A 136 19.52 15.43 -18.67
N THR A 137 20.16 16.09 -17.71
CA THR A 137 21.16 17.13 -17.97
C THR A 137 22.52 16.48 -18.17
N GLY A 138 23.10 16.59 -19.37
CA GLY A 138 24.38 15.98 -19.74
C GLY A 138 24.24 14.69 -20.55
N PRO A 139 25.32 13.91 -20.72
CA PRO A 139 25.27 12.69 -21.52
C PRO A 139 24.37 11.63 -20.87
N LEU A 140 23.50 11.04 -21.68
CA LEU A 140 22.67 9.92 -21.26
C LEU A 140 23.54 8.68 -21.06
N ASN A 141 23.66 8.23 -19.82
CA ASN A 141 24.30 6.97 -19.46
C ASN A 141 23.25 5.99 -18.95
N ILE A 142 22.85 5.10 -19.85
CA ILE A 142 21.86 4.05 -19.60
C ILE A 142 22.32 3.13 -18.45
N GLY A 143 23.62 2.85 -18.36
CA GLY A 143 24.20 1.99 -17.33
C GLY A 143 24.02 2.58 -15.93
N ASP A 144 24.22 3.89 -15.77
CA ASP A 144 24.05 4.55 -14.48
C ASP A 144 22.59 4.47 -14.00
N ILE A 145 21.62 4.69 -14.90
CA ILE A 145 20.19 4.55 -14.57
C ILE A 145 19.89 3.14 -14.05
N VAL A 146 20.40 2.11 -14.74
CA VAL A 146 20.18 0.70 -14.37
C VAL A 146 20.81 0.41 -13.02
N VAL A 147 22.10 0.71 -12.85
CA VAL A 147 22.84 0.37 -11.64
C VAL A 147 22.24 1.05 -10.41
N THR A 148 21.94 2.34 -10.50
CA THR A 148 21.41 3.08 -9.34
C THR A 148 19.98 2.62 -9.00
N LEU A 149 19.12 2.41 -9.99
CA LEU A 149 17.77 1.88 -9.78
C LEU A 149 17.81 0.50 -9.11
N TRP A 150 18.58 -0.44 -9.66
CA TRP A 150 18.57 -1.82 -9.20
C TRP A 150 19.23 -1.99 -7.83
N LEU A 151 20.31 -1.24 -7.52
CA LEU A 151 20.94 -1.28 -6.21
C LEU A 151 20.03 -0.77 -5.10
N VAL A 152 19.19 0.22 -5.38
CA VAL A 152 18.19 0.76 -4.44
C VAL A 152 16.99 -0.18 -4.36
N ALA A 153 16.35 -0.45 -5.51
CA ALA A 153 15.03 -1.07 -5.54
C ALA A 153 15.02 -2.60 -5.37
N ALA A 154 16.01 -3.32 -5.93
CA ALA A 154 15.94 -4.78 -5.99
C ALA A 154 15.99 -5.44 -4.58
N PRO A 155 16.89 -5.05 -3.67
CA PRO A 155 16.90 -5.59 -2.30
C PRO A 155 15.61 -5.29 -1.54
N ALA A 156 15.06 -4.08 -1.69
CA ALA A 156 13.81 -3.68 -1.05
C ALA A 156 12.61 -4.51 -1.56
N VAL A 157 12.55 -4.77 -2.87
CA VAL A 157 11.55 -5.64 -3.50
C VAL A 157 11.68 -7.09 -3.02
N MET A 158 12.90 -7.62 -2.89
CA MET A 158 13.13 -8.95 -2.31
C MET A 158 12.64 -9.01 -0.86
N GLY A 159 12.95 -7.99 -0.06
CA GLY A 159 12.50 -7.87 1.33
C GLY A 159 10.98 -7.84 1.43
N LEU A 160 10.30 -7.09 0.55
CA LEU A 160 8.84 -7.08 0.44
C LEU A 160 8.26 -8.48 0.23
N VAL A 161 8.79 -9.23 -0.75
CA VAL A 161 8.33 -10.60 -1.03
C VAL A 161 8.55 -11.51 0.18
N ALA A 162 9.70 -11.40 0.84
CA ALA A 162 10.01 -12.18 2.02
C ALA A 162 9.04 -11.89 3.18
N ILE A 163 8.74 -10.62 3.45
CA ILE A 163 7.76 -10.21 4.46
C ILE A 163 6.37 -10.73 4.10
N HIS A 164 5.96 -10.61 2.84
CA HIS A 164 4.70 -11.16 2.35
C HIS A 164 4.59 -12.67 2.63
N LEU A 165 5.61 -13.45 2.28
CA LEU A 165 5.62 -14.90 2.52
C LEU A 165 5.62 -15.23 4.02
N MET A 166 6.35 -14.47 4.83
CA MET A 166 6.32 -14.61 6.30
C MET A 166 4.91 -14.35 6.86
N PHE A 167 4.23 -13.33 6.33
CA PHE A 167 2.88 -12.98 6.77
C PHE A 167 1.84 -14.01 6.31
N ASP A 168 2.05 -14.61 5.15
CA ASP A 168 1.27 -15.75 4.66
C ASP A 168 1.56 -17.04 5.45
N ALA A 169 2.76 -17.20 6.02
CA ALA A 169 3.11 -18.38 6.82
C ALA A 169 2.36 -18.46 8.15
N LEU A 170 2.07 -17.31 8.78
CA LEU A 170 1.50 -17.23 10.12
C LEU A 170 -0.02 -16.97 10.12
N PRO A 171 -0.83 -17.73 10.88
CA PRO A 171 -2.29 -17.56 10.90
C PRO A 171 -2.77 -16.17 11.34
N VAL A 172 -1.99 -15.50 12.20
CA VAL A 172 -2.34 -14.18 12.74
C VAL A 172 -2.21 -13.12 11.66
N THR A 173 -1.16 -13.16 10.84
CA THR A 173 -0.84 -12.13 9.84
C THR A 173 -1.52 -12.36 8.48
N ARG A 174 -2.11 -13.54 8.23
CA ARG A 174 -2.90 -13.84 7.00
C ARG A 174 -4.09 -12.94 6.77
N ARG A 175 -4.60 -12.25 7.80
CA ARG A 175 -5.78 -11.37 7.74
C ARG A 175 -5.37 -9.90 7.82
N ALA A 176 -6.35 -9.00 8.00
CA ALA A 176 -6.13 -7.55 8.05
C ALA A 176 -4.98 -7.09 8.96
N THR A 177 -4.71 -7.81 10.06
CA THR A 177 -3.55 -7.65 10.93
C THR A 177 -2.21 -7.62 10.19
N GLY A 178 -1.98 -8.49 9.19
CA GLY A 178 -0.75 -8.41 8.40
C GLY A 178 -0.72 -7.23 7.42
N GLU A 179 -1.87 -6.70 7.02
CA GLU A 179 -1.92 -5.47 6.20
C GLU A 179 -1.52 -4.27 7.04
N LEU A 180 -2.03 -4.19 8.27
CA LEU A 180 -1.65 -3.17 9.25
C LEU A 180 -0.15 -3.26 9.61
N LEU A 181 0.35 -4.44 9.96
CA LEU A 181 1.76 -4.61 10.31
C LEU A 181 2.68 -4.26 9.14
N TYR A 182 2.29 -4.63 7.92
CA TYR A 182 3.06 -4.25 6.74
C TYR A 182 3.07 -2.73 6.55
N PHE A 183 1.92 -2.07 6.70
CA PHE A 183 1.85 -0.62 6.62
C PHE A 183 2.78 0.06 7.64
N ILE A 184 2.80 -0.42 8.89
CA ILE A 184 3.71 0.09 9.92
C ILE A 184 5.17 -0.15 9.52
N LEU A 185 5.53 -1.35 9.07
CA LEU A 185 6.89 -1.67 8.63
C LEU A 185 7.33 -0.80 7.46
N TRP A 186 6.44 -0.55 6.51
CA TRP A 186 6.69 0.31 5.36
C TRP A 186 6.85 1.78 5.78
N MET A 187 6.03 2.31 6.68
CA MET A 187 6.22 3.66 7.22
C MET A 187 7.55 3.79 7.96
N VAL A 188 7.89 2.81 8.80
CA VAL A 188 9.19 2.78 9.50
C VAL A 188 10.34 2.72 8.50
N SER A 189 10.22 1.96 7.42
CA SER A 189 11.27 1.86 6.41
C SER A 189 11.46 3.15 5.60
N LEU A 190 10.47 4.05 5.55
CA LEU A 190 10.63 5.37 4.92
C LEU A 190 11.18 6.42 5.90
N VAL A 191 10.72 6.41 7.16
CA VAL A 191 11.07 7.44 8.15
C VAL A 191 12.43 7.21 8.79
N MET A 192 12.74 5.97 9.15
CA MET A 192 13.95 5.66 9.92
C MET A 192 15.26 5.95 9.17
N PRO A 193 15.39 5.69 7.84
CA PRO A 193 16.58 6.07 7.09
C PRO A 193 16.86 7.57 7.09
N LEU A 194 15.81 8.40 7.04
CA LEU A 194 15.94 9.86 7.08
C LEU A 194 16.50 10.32 8.43
N ALA A 195 16.02 9.73 9.53
CA ALA A 195 16.55 9.99 10.87
C ALA A 195 18.01 9.53 11.02
N ALA A 196 18.39 8.43 10.36
CA ALA A 196 19.76 7.89 10.39
C ALA A 196 20.75 8.62 9.45
N GLY A 197 20.26 9.51 8.57
CA GLY A 197 21.07 10.21 7.57
C GLY A 197 22.18 11.11 8.15
N GLY A 198 22.08 11.50 9.43
CA GLY A 198 23.09 12.28 10.14
C GLY A 198 24.40 11.53 10.44
N SER A 199 24.44 10.20 10.32
CA SER A 199 25.64 9.41 10.58
C SER A 199 26.56 9.32 9.35
N ALA A 200 27.86 9.15 9.54
CA ALA A 200 28.79 8.84 8.44
C ALA A 200 28.47 7.48 7.79
N SER A 201 28.82 7.30 6.50
CA SER A 201 28.55 6.03 5.82
C SER A 201 29.35 4.88 6.43
N SER A 202 28.64 3.84 6.85
CA SER A 202 29.17 2.59 7.35
C SER A 202 28.21 1.46 7.03
N PHE A 203 28.65 0.21 7.14
CA PHE A 203 27.77 -0.94 6.96
C PHE A 203 26.54 -0.88 7.88
N SER A 204 26.73 -0.57 9.18
CA SER A 204 25.64 -0.50 10.16
C SER A 204 24.66 0.63 9.88
N SER A 205 25.14 1.83 9.54
CA SER A 205 24.26 2.94 9.16
C SER A 205 23.46 2.63 7.89
N ASN A 206 24.07 1.91 6.95
CA ASN A 206 23.44 1.59 5.67
C ASN A 206 22.48 0.41 5.80
N MET A 207 22.66 -0.45 6.81
CA MET A 207 21.67 -1.46 7.18
C MET A 207 20.36 -0.81 7.68
N LEU A 208 20.42 0.37 8.29
CA LEU A 208 19.20 1.09 8.70
C LEU A 208 18.41 1.65 7.50
N ASP A 209 19.08 1.91 6.38
CA ASP A 209 18.45 2.35 5.14
C ASP A 209 17.90 1.16 4.32
N PHE A 210 16.78 0.57 4.75
CA PHE A 210 16.18 -0.56 4.03
C PHE A 210 15.87 -0.24 2.55
N PRO A 211 15.22 0.89 2.20
CA PRO A 211 15.03 1.29 0.80
C PRO A 211 16.34 1.57 0.05
N GLY A 212 17.38 2.08 0.72
CA GLY A 212 18.70 2.31 0.14
C GLY A 212 18.89 3.65 -0.57
N PHE A 213 17.96 4.59 -0.46
CA PHE A 213 18.04 5.84 -1.22
C PHE A 213 18.77 6.97 -0.50
N VAL A 214 19.09 6.85 0.80
CA VAL A 214 19.65 7.97 1.58
C VAL A 214 21.09 8.24 1.20
N ARG A 215 21.96 7.22 1.21
CA ARG A 215 23.40 7.40 0.89
C ARG A 215 23.68 7.91 -0.52
N PRO A 216 22.98 7.42 -1.57
CA PRO A 216 23.12 8.00 -2.90
C PRO A 216 22.76 9.49 -2.98
N LEU A 217 21.93 10.02 -2.07
CA LEU A 217 21.56 11.44 -2.06
C LEU A 217 22.53 12.34 -1.26
N ILE A 218 23.19 11.80 -0.23
CA ILE A 218 24.02 12.59 0.71
C ILE A 218 25.52 12.35 0.58
N GLY A 219 25.92 11.24 -0.07
CA GLY A 219 27.32 10.84 -0.16
C GLY A 219 27.85 10.13 1.10
N ALA A 220 29.18 10.06 1.20
CA ALA A 220 29.87 9.38 2.30
C ALA A 220 29.91 10.18 3.61
N ALA A 221 29.84 11.51 3.52
CA ALA A 221 29.90 12.43 4.66
C ALA A 221 28.55 12.54 5.39
N PRO A 222 28.55 12.79 6.70
CA PRO A 222 27.32 13.02 7.46
C PRO A 222 26.60 14.29 7.00
N LEU A 223 25.27 14.29 7.10
CA LEU A 223 24.41 15.45 6.87
C LEU A 223 24.69 16.56 7.89
N GLN A 224 25.63 17.45 7.61
CA GLN A 224 25.78 18.70 8.36
C GLN A 224 24.71 19.70 7.89
N GLY A 225 23.51 19.61 8.45
CA GLY A 225 22.43 20.60 8.27
C GLY A 225 21.72 20.60 6.90
N GLN A 226 21.70 19.49 6.17
CA GLN A 226 20.87 19.37 4.95
C GLN A 226 19.70 18.42 5.21
N ASP A 227 18.48 18.92 5.02
CA ASP A 227 17.28 18.08 5.09
C ASP A 227 17.02 17.41 3.73
N ILE A 228 16.72 16.11 3.75
CA ILE A 228 16.15 15.40 2.60
C ILE A 228 14.63 15.48 2.76
N VAL A 229 13.96 16.08 1.78
CA VAL A 229 12.50 16.14 1.74
C VAL A 229 12.02 15.36 0.52
N ILE A 230 11.12 14.40 0.74
CA ILE A 230 10.47 13.63 -0.31
C ILE A 230 8.97 13.87 -0.17
N GLY A 231 8.39 14.70 -1.05
CA GLY A 231 7.00 15.16 -0.92
C GLY A 231 6.77 16.56 -1.48
N GLY A 232 5.65 17.19 -1.13
CA GLY A 232 5.49 18.63 -1.30
C GLY A 232 6.45 19.37 -0.36
N SER A 233 7.22 20.31 -0.90
CA SER A 233 8.22 21.06 -0.13
C SER A 233 7.98 22.56 -0.25
N ASP A 234 7.66 23.19 0.88
CA ASP A 234 7.58 24.64 0.99
C ASP A 234 8.97 25.27 1.08
N GLY A 235 9.15 26.41 0.43
CA GLY A 235 10.37 27.21 0.56
C GLY A 235 11.60 26.60 -0.11
N LEU A 236 11.45 26.01 -1.28
CA LEU A 236 12.58 25.68 -2.15
C LEU A 236 13.35 26.93 -2.54
N LEU A 237 14.67 26.84 -2.50
CA LEU A 237 15.56 27.89 -2.97
C LEU A 237 15.78 27.75 -4.47
N PRO A 238 15.90 28.86 -5.21
CA PRO A 238 16.15 28.82 -6.65
C PRO A 238 17.52 28.19 -6.92
N GLY A 239 17.59 27.40 -8.00
CA GLY A 239 18.81 26.72 -8.44
C GLY A 239 18.81 25.22 -8.14
N ARG A 240 19.58 24.47 -8.93
CA ARG A 240 19.71 23.02 -8.79
C ARG A 240 21.06 22.65 -8.20
N LYS A 241 21.06 21.71 -7.25
CA LYS A 241 22.26 21.22 -6.58
C LYS A 241 22.84 20.02 -7.34
N PRO A 242 24.09 20.06 -7.83
CA PRO A 242 24.73 18.89 -8.37
C PRO A 242 24.98 17.87 -7.25
N LEU A 243 24.55 16.63 -7.45
CA LEU A 243 24.79 15.53 -6.53
C LEU A 243 25.66 14.48 -7.21
N ASP A 244 26.74 14.08 -6.53
CA ASP A 244 27.54 12.93 -6.95
C ASP A 244 26.96 11.63 -6.37
N VAL A 245 25.95 11.15 -7.08
CA VAL A 245 25.24 9.91 -6.77
C VAL A 245 26.18 8.70 -6.72
N MET A 246 27.15 8.65 -7.62
CA MET A 246 28.04 7.50 -7.74
C MET A 246 29.02 7.45 -6.57
N ALA A 247 29.48 8.60 -6.08
CA ALA A 247 30.23 8.65 -4.82
C ALA A 247 29.41 8.11 -3.63
N GLY A 248 28.10 8.38 -3.59
CA GLY A 248 27.21 7.84 -2.56
C GLY A 248 27.02 6.33 -2.65
N ILE A 249 26.90 5.77 -3.86
CA ILE A 249 26.80 4.32 -4.08
C ILE A 249 28.12 3.60 -3.73
N ASN A 250 29.24 4.23 -4.06
CA ASN A 250 30.57 3.72 -3.75
C ASN A 250 31.01 4.02 -2.30
N ALA A 251 30.13 4.64 -1.49
CA ALA A 251 30.44 4.94 -0.11
C ALA A 251 30.66 3.66 0.72
N PRO A 252 31.54 3.70 1.74
CA PRO A 252 31.89 2.54 2.55
C PRO A 252 30.66 1.83 3.11
N GLY A 253 30.58 0.52 2.86
CA GLY A 253 29.52 -0.35 3.38
C GLY A 253 28.18 -0.30 2.65
N TYR A 254 27.98 0.58 1.66
CA TYR A 254 26.70 0.67 0.93
C TYR A 254 26.39 -0.62 0.15
N LEU A 255 27.26 -1.02 -0.77
CA LEU A 255 27.07 -2.23 -1.58
C LEU A 255 26.95 -3.50 -0.71
N ALA A 256 27.78 -3.59 0.34
CA ALA A 256 27.71 -4.69 1.30
C ALA A 256 26.35 -4.76 2.02
N SER A 257 25.78 -3.61 2.40
CA SER A 257 24.43 -3.55 3.00
C SER A 257 23.34 -3.99 2.03
N ARG A 258 23.45 -3.67 0.73
CA ARG A 258 22.46 -4.08 -0.29
C ARG A 258 22.48 -5.59 -0.47
N ALA A 259 23.68 -6.17 -0.55
CA ALA A 259 23.86 -7.62 -0.61
C ALA A 259 23.35 -8.32 0.66
N ALA A 260 23.63 -7.74 1.84
CA ALA A 260 23.13 -8.25 3.11
C ALA A 260 21.59 -8.24 3.17
N TRP A 261 20.93 -7.17 2.73
CA TRP A 261 19.47 -7.12 2.67
C TRP A 261 18.86 -8.17 1.72
N ALA A 262 19.48 -8.40 0.55
CA ALA A 262 19.08 -9.46 -0.35
C ALA A 262 19.23 -10.85 0.30
N MET A 263 20.32 -11.09 1.03
CA MET A 263 20.53 -12.33 1.78
C MET A 263 19.51 -12.50 2.91
N VAL A 264 19.24 -11.44 3.68
CA VAL A 264 18.22 -11.43 4.74
C VAL A 264 16.85 -11.78 4.15
N ALA A 265 16.49 -11.25 2.98
CA ALA A 265 15.24 -11.59 2.32
C ALA A 265 15.12 -13.10 2.00
N ILE A 266 16.19 -13.72 1.49
CA ILE A 266 16.23 -15.16 1.22
C ILE A 266 16.08 -15.96 2.53
N LEU A 267 16.80 -15.57 3.58
CA LEU A 267 16.73 -16.23 4.89
C LEU A 267 15.33 -16.11 5.52
N VAL A 268 14.69 -14.94 5.43
CA VAL A 268 13.32 -14.71 5.89
C VAL A 268 12.32 -15.56 5.09
N ALA A 269 12.51 -15.70 3.78
CA ALA A 269 11.67 -16.57 2.95
C ALA A 269 11.84 -18.05 3.31
N ALA A 270 13.06 -18.52 3.59
CA ALA A 270 13.30 -19.87 4.08
C ALA A 270 12.65 -20.09 5.46
N LEU A 271 12.78 -19.12 6.36
CA LEU A 271 12.13 -19.15 7.67
C LEU A 271 10.60 -19.16 7.55
N ALA A 272 10.02 -18.43 6.61
CA ALA A 272 8.59 -18.47 6.35
C ALA A 272 8.12 -19.91 6.00
N GLY A 273 8.93 -20.67 5.25
CA GLY A 273 8.66 -22.08 4.99
C GLY A 273 8.76 -22.97 6.23
N LEU A 274 9.71 -22.70 7.14
CA LEU A 274 9.87 -23.41 8.41
C LEU A 274 8.69 -23.18 9.36
N VAL A 275 8.22 -21.93 9.48
CA VAL A 275 7.17 -21.55 10.44
C VAL A 275 5.76 -21.67 9.82
N TYR A 276 5.67 -22.09 8.56
CA TYR A 276 4.40 -22.23 7.83
C TYR A 276 3.41 -23.14 8.57
N ARG A 277 2.21 -22.61 8.85
CA ARG A 277 1.12 -23.38 9.48
C ARG A 277 -0.01 -23.66 8.48
N PRO A 278 -0.49 -24.91 8.31
CA PRO A 278 -1.59 -25.19 7.39
C PRO A 278 -2.87 -24.38 7.69
N HIS A 279 -3.66 -24.13 6.66
CA HIS A 279 -4.98 -23.50 6.71
C HIS A 279 -5.96 -24.42 7.41
N ARG A 280 -5.96 -24.37 8.75
CA ARG A 280 -6.96 -25.05 9.55
C ARG A 280 -8.22 -24.18 9.64
N PRO A 281 -9.43 -24.76 9.50
CA PRO A 281 -10.64 -24.06 9.89
C PRO A 281 -10.45 -23.61 11.34
N PRO A 282 -10.79 -22.35 11.67
CA PRO A 282 -10.51 -21.81 12.99
C PRO A 282 -11.24 -22.66 14.02
N ARG A 283 -10.49 -23.46 14.80
CA ARG A 283 -11.02 -24.06 16.04
C ARG A 283 -11.63 -22.92 16.86
N ARG A 284 -12.90 -23.04 17.23
CA ARG A 284 -13.61 -22.14 18.16
C ARG A 284 -12.91 -22.18 19.52
N SER A 285 -11.77 -21.51 19.63
CA SER A 285 -11.05 -21.34 20.88
C SER A 285 -11.76 -20.27 21.70
N ALA A 286 -12.18 -20.60 22.92
CA ALA A 286 -12.86 -19.71 23.85
C ALA A 286 -12.08 -18.40 24.12
N ARG A 287 -10.74 -18.42 24.04
CA ARG A 287 -9.87 -17.24 24.21
C ARG A 287 -9.86 -16.29 23.00
N LYS A 288 -10.18 -16.76 21.79
CA LYS A 288 -10.51 -15.86 20.68
C LYS A 288 -11.78 -15.06 20.96
N GLY A 289 -12.56 -15.43 21.98
CA GLY A 289 -13.80 -14.78 22.34
C GLY A 289 -13.68 -13.31 22.71
N ILE A 290 -12.60 -12.81 23.32
CA ILE A 290 -12.57 -11.39 23.76
C ILE A 290 -12.28 -10.46 22.59
N VAL A 291 -11.16 -10.68 21.88
CA VAL A 291 -10.80 -9.88 20.70
C VAL A 291 -11.82 -10.08 19.59
N ALA A 292 -12.29 -11.31 19.34
CA ALA A 292 -13.35 -11.52 18.36
C ALA A 292 -14.69 -10.90 18.82
N ARG A 293 -15.02 -10.84 20.12
CA ARG A 293 -16.20 -10.09 20.60
C ARG A 293 -16.04 -8.59 20.37
N TRP A 294 -14.83 -8.05 20.51
CA TRP A 294 -14.54 -6.64 20.26
C TRP A 294 -14.59 -6.28 18.78
N LEU A 295 -14.10 -7.17 17.91
CA LEU A 295 -14.07 -6.99 16.46
C LEU A 295 -15.39 -7.38 15.78
N ALA A 296 -16.19 -8.26 16.37
CA ALA A 296 -17.45 -8.70 15.78
C ALA A 296 -18.54 -7.62 15.96
N PRO A 297 -19.46 -7.49 15.00
CA PRO A 297 -20.66 -6.64 15.12
C PRO A 297 -21.61 -7.01 16.28
N GLY A 298 -21.26 -7.98 17.13
CA GLY A 298 -22.16 -8.65 18.06
C GLY A 298 -22.95 -9.77 17.35
N PRO A 299 -23.48 -10.74 18.10
CA PRO A 299 -24.46 -11.66 17.56
C PRO A 299 -25.71 -10.87 17.11
N PRO A 300 -26.39 -11.26 16.03
CA PRO A 300 -27.70 -10.70 15.74
C PRO A 300 -28.61 -10.92 16.95
N ALA A 301 -29.55 -10.00 17.18
CA ALA A 301 -30.58 -10.21 18.19
C ALA A 301 -31.27 -11.56 17.89
N PRO A 302 -31.53 -12.40 18.92
CA PRO A 302 -32.24 -13.65 18.72
C PRO A 302 -33.55 -13.37 17.97
N ALA A 303 -33.87 -14.24 17.01
CA ALA A 303 -35.11 -14.12 16.26
C ALA A 303 -36.28 -14.21 17.25
N ASP A 304 -37.04 -13.13 17.35
CA ASP A 304 -38.24 -13.12 18.17
C ASP A 304 -39.37 -13.80 17.39
N HIS A 305 -39.70 -15.01 17.81
CA HIS A 305 -40.78 -15.82 17.21
C HIS A 305 -42.16 -15.20 17.39
N THR A 306 -42.29 -14.23 18.29
CA THR A 306 -43.53 -13.48 18.55
C THR A 306 -43.53 -12.09 17.89
N ALA A 307 -42.46 -11.73 17.17
CA ALA A 307 -42.41 -10.45 16.49
C ALA A 307 -43.55 -10.33 15.48
N PRO A 308 -44.29 -9.20 15.48
CA PRO A 308 -45.29 -8.96 14.46
C PRO A 308 -44.63 -8.93 13.07
N PRO A 309 -45.39 -9.20 12.00
CA PRO A 309 -44.87 -9.11 10.64
C PRO A 309 -44.16 -7.78 10.42
N ALA A 310 -42.99 -7.83 9.78
CA ALA A 310 -42.22 -6.63 9.50
C ALA A 310 -43.11 -5.63 8.73
N LEU A 311 -43.32 -4.45 9.31
CA LEU A 311 -44.13 -3.41 8.67
C LEU A 311 -43.51 -3.03 7.32
N PRO A 312 -44.33 -2.69 6.32
CA PRO A 312 -43.83 -2.26 5.03
C PRO A 312 -42.92 -1.03 5.21
N ASN A 313 -41.67 -1.15 4.77
CA ASN A 313 -40.72 -0.05 4.86
C ASN A 313 -41.06 1.03 3.82
N ARG A 314 -41.79 2.05 4.26
CA ARG A 314 -42.21 3.19 3.43
C ARG A 314 -41.02 4.01 2.91
N LEU A 315 -39.86 3.91 3.55
CA LEU A 315 -38.62 4.60 3.19
C LEU A 315 -37.51 3.59 2.88
N ALA A 316 -37.80 2.64 1.99
CA ALA A 316 -36.89 1.54 1.64
C ALA A 316 -35.48 2.01 1.26
N PHE A 317 -35.36 3.12 0.51
CA PHE A 317 -34.06 3.68 0.14
C PHE A 317 -33.32 4.33 1.32
N ALA A 318 -34.00 5.09 2.18
CA ALA A 318 -33.37 5.66 3.36
C ALA A 318 -32.90 4.57 4.34
N GLY A 319 -33.70 3.52 4.50
CA GLY A 319 -33.32 2.32 5.25
C GLY A 319 -32.09 1.64 4.65
N LEU A 320 -31.97 1.59 3.32
CA LEU A 320 -30.79 1.08 2.63
C LEU A 320 -29.55 1.95 2.87
N VAL A 321 -29.67 3.28 2.80
CA VAL A 321 -28.56 4.22 3.14
C VAL A 321 -28.10 4.00 4.58
N LEU A 322 -29.03 3.89 5.53
CA LEU A 322 -28.70 3.65 6.94
C LEU A 322 -28.04 2.29 7.15
N ALA A 323 -28.50 1.25 6.42
CA ALA A 323 -27.89 -0.07 6.45
C ALA A 323 -26.45 -0.05 5.91
N GLU A 324 -26.22 0.62 4.78
CA GLU A 324 -24.88 0.82 4.20
C GLU A 324 -23.98 1.64 5.14
N PHE A 325 -24.50 2.70 5.77
CA PHE A 325 -23.79 3.51 6.76
C PHE A 325 -23.34 2.66 7.96
N ARG A 326 -24.26 1.84 8.51
CA ARG A 326 -23.93 0.90 9.58
C ARG A 326 -22.91 -0.15 9.12
N ALA A 327 -23.04 -0.66 7.90
CA ALA A 327 -22.16 -1.70 7.34
C ALA A 327 -20.72 -1.22 7.12
N ILE A 328 -20.53 0.04 6.70
CA ILE A 328 -19.21 0.67 6.60
C ILE A 328 -18.60 0.84 8.00
N GLY A 329 -19.40 1.34 8.95
CA GLY A 329 -18.95 1.60 10.32
C GLY A 329 -19.00 0.41 11.27
N VAL A 330 -19.00 -0.83 10.77
CA VAL A 330 -19.12 -2.02 11.61
C VAL A 330 -17.89 -2.17 12.50
N GLY A 331 -18.16 -2.30 13.81
CA GLY A 331 -17.20 -2.74 14.81
C GLY A 331 -16.74 -1.63 15.74
N ARG A 332 -16.57 -1.97 17.03
CA ARG A 332 -16.01 -1.08 18.05
C ARG A 332 -14.66 -0.44 17.69
N PRO A 333 -13.67 -1.15 17.09
CA PRO A 333 -12.41 -0.52 16.74
C PRO A 333 -12.57 0.56 15.66
N PHE A 334 -13.50 0.40 14.73
CA PHE A 334 -13.76 1.42 13.72
C PHE A 334 -14.28 2.69 14.39
N LEU A 335 -15.27 2.56 15.29
CA LEU A 335 -15.80 3.71 16.03
C LEU A 335 -14.74 4.41 16.88
N LEU A 336 -13.84 3.65 17.51
CA LEU A 336 -12.71 4.21 18.25
C LEU A 336 -11.76 4.98 17.32
N MET A 337 -11.38 4.39 16.18
CA MET A 337 -10.52 5.06 15.20
C MET A 337 -11.20 6.27 14.56
N ALA A 338 -12.51 6.21 14.33
CA ALA A 338 -13.32 7.32 13.85
C ALA A 338 -13.33 8.47 14.85
N PHE A 339 -13.51 8.15 16.14
CA PHE A 339 -13.41 9.12 17.21
C PHE A 339 -12.02 9.76 17.30
N ILE A 340 -10.94 8.96 17.23
CA ILE A 340 -9.57 9.46 17.21
C ILE A 340 -9.33 10.35 15.98
N ALA A 341 -9.76 9.93 14.79
CA ALA A 341 -9.63 10.73 13.56
C ALA A 341 -10.37 12.07 13.68
N ALA A 342 -11.56 12.08 14.29
CA ALA A 342 -12.33 13.29 14.55
C ALA A 342 -11.62 14.22 15.55
N LEU A 343 -11.01 13.67 16.62
CA LEU A 343 -10.21 14.44 17.58
C LEU A 343 -8.96 15.05 16.94
N VAL A 344 -8.28 14.31 16.06
CA VAL A 344 -7.14 14.83 15.29
C VAL A 344 -7.56 16.03 14.44
N GLY A 345 -8.77 16.00 13.87
CA GLY A 345 -9.35 17.13 13.14
C GLY A 345 -9.71 18.35 14.00
N ILE A 346 -9.85 18.19 15.32
CA ILE A 346 -10.05 19.30 16.27
C ILE A 346 -8.72 19.95 16.63
N ILE A 347 -7.71 19.14 16.98
CA ILE A 347 -6.42 19.61 17.50
C ILE A 347 -5.55 20.16 16.36
N GLY A 348 -5.58 19.51 15.20
CA GLY A 348 -4.79 19.88 14.04
C GLY A 348 -5.55 20.76 13.04
N ASP A 349 -4.86 21.12 11.96
CA ASP A 349 -5.54 21.61 10.76
C ASP A 349 -6.38 20.49 10.14
N PHE A 350 -7.70 20.70 10.05
CA PHE A 350 -8.58 19.73 9.41
C PHE A 350 -8.17 19.51 7.95
N ARG A 351 -7.70 20.52 7.23
CA ARG A 351 -7.29 20.36 5.84
C ARG A 351 -6.06 19.46 5.70
N HIS A 352 -5.05 19.67 6.54
CA HIS A 352 -3.73 19.05 6.37
C HIS A 352 -3.56 17.74 7.16
N ILE A 353 -4.32 17.56 8.25
CA ILE A 353 -4.16 16.40 9.14
C ILE A 353 -5.49 15.66 9.33
N GLY A 354 -6.57 16.38 9.66
CA GLY A 354 -7.88 15.77 9.95
C GLY A 354 -8.48 15.03 8.76
N SER A 355 -8.54 15.69 7.61
CA SER A 355 -9.11 15.19 6.36
C SER A 355 -8.32 14.00 5.81
N PRO A 356 -6.97 14.04 5.68
CA PRO A 356 -6.21 12.84 5.31
C PRO A 356 -6.41 11.68 6.30
N THR A 357 -6.46 11.93 7.60
CA THR A 357 -6.66 10.87 8.61
C THR A 357 -8.04 10.23 8.47
N ALA A 358 -9.09 11.05 8.34
CA ALA A 358 -10.46 10.58 8.10
C ALA A 358 -10.56 9.80 6.79
N MET A 359 -9.95 10.32 5.72
CA MET A 359 -9.95 9.67 4.41
C MET A 359 -9.22 8.32 4.45
N LEU A 360 -8.08 8.22 5.13
CA LEU A 360 -7.35 6.95 5.29
C LEU A 360 -8.24 5.89 5.95
N LEU A 361 -8.91 6.25 7.06
CA LEU A 361 -9.83 5.35 7.76
C LEU A 361 -10.96 4.88 6.83
N LEU A 362 -11.57 5.81 6.09
CA LEU A 362 -12.67 5.50 5.20
C LEU A 362 -12.24 4.70 3.96
N ILE A 363 -11.04 4.90 3.43
CA ILE A 363 -10.50 4.08 2.34
C ILE A 363 -10.50 2.61 2.75
N PHE A 364 -10.05 2.28 3.96
CA PHE A 364 -10.07 0.88 4.41
C PHE A 364 -11.50 0.35 4.60
N ALA A 365 -12.38 1.12 5.25
CA ALA A 365 -13.74 0.69 5.56
C ALA A 365 -14.64 0.59 4.32
N ALA A 366 -14.73 1.68 3.54
CA ALA A 366 -15.56 1.80 2.36
C ALA A 366 -15.12 0.82 1.27
N VAL A 367 -13.81 0.69 1.01
CA VAL A 367 -13.33 -0.24 -0.02
C VAL A 367 -13.52 -1.71 0.39
N ALA A 368 -13.29 -2.05 1.66
CA ALA A 368 -13.57 -3.40 2.13
C ALA A 368 -15.05 -3.74 1.96
N HIS A 369 -15.94 -2.77 2.19
CA HIS A 369 -17.37 -2.94 2.02
C HIS A 369 -17.79 -3.01 0.54
N ALA A 370 -17.31 -2.09 -0.31
CA ALA A 370 -17.54 -2.10 -1.75
C ALA A 370 -17.10 -3.42 -2.40
N GLY A 371 -15.91 -3.92 -2.05
CA GLY A 371 -15.40 -5.19 -2.57
C GLY A 371 -16.21 -6.41 -2.10
N ARG A 372 -16.85 -6.37 -0.93
CA ARG A 372 -17.81 -7.41 -0.50
C ARG A 372 -19.10 -7.29 -1.30
N SER A 373 -19.63 -6.08 -1.45
CA SER A 373 -20.89 -5.82 -2.15
C SER A 373 -20.85 -6.20 -3.63
N GLU A 374 -19.70 -6.00 -4.30
CA GLU A 374 -19.52 -6.27 -5.74
C GLU A 374 -18.85 -7.64 -6.02
N ALA A 375 -18.71 -8.52 -5.02
CA ALA A 375 -18.15 -9.84 -5.21
C ALA A 375 -19.06 -10.71 -6.12
N ARG A 376 -18.45 -11.47 -7.05
CA ARG A 376 -19.17 -12.25 -8.09
C ARG A 376 -20.34 -13.09 -7.56
N GLY A 377 -20.18 -13.74 -6.41
CA GLY A 377 -21.22 -14.62 -5.84
C GLY A 377 -22.33 -13.87 -5.10
N LEU A 378 -22.06 -12.67 -4.59
CA LEU A 378 -23.03 -11.89 -3.81
C LEU A 378 -23.92 -11.01 -4.71
N LEU A 379 -23.43 -10.59 -5.87
CA LEU A 379 -24.24 -9.86 -6.85
C LEU A 379 -25.43 -10.68 -7.36
N ALA A 380 -25.27 -12.00 -7.53
CA ALA A 380 -26.39 -12.87 -7.89
C ALA A 380 -27.50 -12.86 -6.82
N LEU A 381 -27.13 -12.77 -5.54
CA LEU A 381 -28.10 -12.66 -4.43
C LEU A 381 -28.84 -11.32 -4.42
N THR A 382 -28.30 -10.27 -5.06
CA THR A 382 -29.03 -8.99 -5.18
C THR A 382 -30.15 -9.03 -6.22
N GLN A 383 -30.21 -10.07 -7.07
CA GLN A 383 -31.33 -10.24 -8.00
C GLN A 383 -32.63 -10.62 -7.29
N VAL A 384 -32.55 -11.19 -6.08
CA VAL A 384 -33.70 -11.55 -5.26
C VAL A 384 -34.05 -10.49 -4.22
N THR A 385 -33.30 -9.38 -4.16
CA THR A 385 -33.61 -8.27 -3.25
C THR A 385 -34.58 -7.28 -3.88
N VAL A 386 -35.44 -6.67 -3.06
CA VAL A 386 -36.43 -5.66 -3.49
C VAL A 386 -35.76 -4.43 -4.14
N GLN A 387 -34.53 -4.12 -3.76
CA GLN A 387 -33.80 -2.95 -4.24
C GLN A 387 -32.83 -3.35 -5.35
N SER A 388 -32.73 -2.51 -6.39
CA SER A 388 -31.82 -2.75 -7.51
C SER A 388 -30.35 -2.61 -7.09
N PRO A 389 -29.41 -3.27 -7.80
CA PRO A 389 -27.98 -3.10 -7.54
C PRO A 389 -27.51 -1.65 -7.62
N ASN A 390 -28.09 -0.84 -8.52
CA ASN A 390 -27.76 0.56 -8.66
C ASN A 390 -28.26 1.40 -7.46
N ALA A 391 -29.45 1.12 -6.93
CA ALA A 391 -29.93 1.78 -5.71
C ALA A 391 -28.98 1.53 -4.54
N ARG A 392 -28.46 0.29 -4.41
CA ARG A 392 -27.47 -0.03 -3.39
C ARG A 392 -26.15 0.70 -3.58
N ARG A 393 -25.66 0.86 -4.81
CA ARG A 393 -24.44 1.63 -5.11
C ARG A 393 -24.59 3.11 -4.76
N ILE A 394 -25.74 3.71 -5.07
CA ILE A 394 -26.03 5.09 -4.68
C ILE A 394 -26.11 5.20 -3.15
N ALA A 395 -26.78 4.26 -2.49
CA ALA A 395 -26.85 4.22 -1.03
C ALA A 395 -25.48 4.09 -0.37
N PHE A 396 -24.58 3.29 -0.95
CA PHE A 396 -23.18 3.18 -0.53
C PHE A 396 -22.43 4.53 -0.64
N ILE A 397 -22.61 5.25 -1.76
CA ILE A 397 -21.99 6.57 -1.96
C ILE A 397 -22.48 7.55 -0.89
N LEU A 398 -23.81 7.65 -0.71
CA LEU A 398 -24.41 8.52 0.30
C LEU A 398 -23.97 8.17 1.72
N ALA A 399 -23.90 6.89 2.04
CA ALA A 399 -23.43 6.41 3.34
C ALA A 399 -21.95 6.77 3.59
N THR A 400 -21.11 6.65 2.58
CA THR A 400 -19.68 7.00 2.67
C THR A 400 -19.48 8.51 2.83
N ILE A 401 -20.23 9.32 2.08
CA ILE A 401 -20.27 10.78 2.24
C ILE A 401 -20.74 11.14 3.65
N GLY A 402 -21.79 10.50 4.15
CA GLY A 402 -22.31 10.73 5.50
C GLY A 402 -21.25 10.49 6.57
N TRP A 403 -20.44 9.42 6.44
CA TRP A 403 -19.33 9.17 7.37
C TRP A 403 -18.24 10.25 7.27
N SER A 404 -17.89 10.67 6.06
CA SER A 404 -16.91 11.73 5.82
C SER A 404 -17.35 13.04 6.49
N LEU A 405 -18.60 13.44 6.27
CA LEU A 405 -19.20 14.62 6.89
C LEU A 405 -19.20 14.50 8.42
N LEU A 406 -19.62 13.35 8.97
CA LEU A 406 -19.67 13.13 10.41
C LEU A 406 -18.28 13.29 11.07
N LEU A 407 -17.22 12.81 10.42
CA LEU A 407 -15.84 12.98 10.90
C LEU A 407 -15.36 14.43 10.84
N ALA A 408 -15.93 15.26 9.97
CA ALA A 408 -15.59 16.67 9.80
C ALA A 408 -16.36 17.62 10.73
N VAL A 409 -17.52 17.20 11.25
CA VAL A 409 -18.37 18.03 12.13
C VAL A 409 -17.60 18.65 13.30
N PRO A 410 -16.78 17.92 14.07
CA PRO A 410 -16.09 18.51 15.21
C PRO A 410 -15.11 19.62 14.81
N GLY A 411 -14.37 19.45 13.70
CA GLY A 411 -13.48 20.49 13.17
C GLY A 411 -14.26 21.72 12.67
N ALA A 412 -15.42 21.50 12.04
CA ALA A 412 -16.31 22.59 11.59
C ALA A 412 -16.88 23.41 12.74
N ILE A 413 -17.30 22.75 13.84
CA ILE A 413 -17.85 23.41 15.03
C ILE A 413 -16.76 24.26 15.71
N VAL A 414 -15.58 23.69 15.94
CA VAL A 414 -14.48 24.38 16.65
C VAL A 414 -13.98 25.59 15.87
N ARG A 415 -13.98 25.53 14.55
CA ARG A 415 -13.51 26.62 13.68
C ARG A 415 -14.63 27.57 13.24
N ILE A 416 -15.88 27.26 13.56
CA ILE A 416 -17.09 27.98 13.10
C ILE A 416 -17.01 28.22 11.58
N SER A 417 -16.67 27.18 10.83
CA SER A 417 -16.43 27.26 9.38
C SER A 417 -17.09 26.08 8.65
N SER A 418 -17.64 26.36 7.47
CA SER A 418 -18.19 25.33 6.58
C SER A 418 -17.13 24.65 5.71
N GLU A 419 -15.89 25.17 5.68
CA GLU A 419 -14.81 24.63 4.86
C GLU A 419 -14.50 23.16 5.14
N PRO A 420 -14.40 22.69 6.42
CA PRO A 420 -14.20 21.27 6.70
C PRO A 420 -15.29 20.37 6.13
N LEU A 421 -16.55 20.83 6.17
CA LEU A 421 -17.70 20.07 5.66
C LEU A 421 -17.67 20.01 4.14
N LEU A 422 -17.36 21.11 3.46
CA LEU A 422 -17.22 21.15 2.00
C LEU A 422 -16.08 20.24 1.53
N LEU A 423 -14.93 20.32 2.21
CA LEU A 423 -13.78 19.45 1.91
C LEU A 423 -14.13 17.97 2.12
N ALA A 424 -14.80 17.63 3.22
CA ALA A 424 -15.23 16.27 3.52
C ALA A 424 -16.30 15.75 2.55
N LEU A 425 -17.19 16.61 2.07
CA LEU A 425 -18.18 16.29 1.03
C LEU A 425 -17.48 15.89 -0.28
N ILE A 426 -16.54 16.71 -0.74
CA ILE A 426 -15.82 16.51 -2.00
C ILE A 426 -14.94 15.26 -1.91
N THR A 427 -14.04 15.20 -0.92
CA THR A 427 -13.10 14.08 -0.74
C THR A 427 -13.83 12.77 -0.48
N GLY A 428 -14.86 12.78 0.37
CA GLY A 428 -15.70 11.61 0.65
C GLY A 428 -16.48 11.12 -0.58
N GLY A 429 -17.02 12.04 -1.38
CA GLY A 429 -17.75 11.74 -2.61
C GLY A 429 -16.86 11.12 -3.68
N VAL A 430 -15.71 11.74 -3.96
CA VAL A 430 -14.71 11.22 -4.93
C VAL A 430 -14.24 9.84 -4.48
N MET A 431 -13.88 9.68 -3.21
CA MET A 431 -13.42 8.40 -2.68
C MET A 431 -14.48 7.30 -2.81
N ALA A 432 -15.74 7.60 -2.50
CA ALA A 432 -16.84 6.65 -2.61
C ALA A 432 -17.09 6.20 -4.06
N ILE A 433 -17.07 7.14 -5.02
CA ILE A 433 -17.26 6.87 -6.45
C ILE A 433 -16.12 5.98 -6.97
N VAL A 434 -14.88 6.33 -6.65
CA VAL A 434 -13.70 5.54 -7.05
C VAL A 434 -13.73 4.15 -6.41
N ALA A 435 -14.08 4.07 -5.12
CA ALA A 435 -14.18 2.80 -4.40
C ALA A 435 -15.18 1.84 -5.05
N ILE A 436 -16.41 2.30 -5.30
CA ILE A 436 -17.46 1.44 -5.87
C ILE A 436 -17.23 1.16 -7.35
N GLY A 437 -16.79 2.15 -8.14
CA GLY A 437 -16.54 1.99 -9.58
C GLY A 437 -15.41 0.98 -9.85
N LEU A 438 -14.30 1.09 -9.13
CA LEU A 438 -13.21 0.12 -9.25
C LEU A 438 -13.55 -1.23 -8.64
N ALA A 439 -14.37 -1.28 -7.58
CA ALA A 439 -14.89 -2.54 -7.05
C ALA A 439 -15.80 -3.24 -8.08
N MET A 440 -16.65 -2.52 -8.81
CA MET A 440 -17.49 -3.07 -9.87
C MET A 440 -16.64 -3.69 -11.00
N PHE A 441 -15.62 -2.96 -11.45
CA PHE A 441 -14.75 -3.41 -12.54
C PHE A 441 -13.87 -4.59 -12.14
N SER A 442 -13.18 -4.46 -10.99
CA SER A 442 -12.24 -5.48 -10.51
C SER A 442 -12.91 -6.66 -9.80
N ARG A 443 -14.15 -6.48 -9.33
CA ARG A 443 -14.89 -7.41 -8.45
C ARG A 443 -14.08 -7.79 -7.21
N SER A 444 -13.33 -6.83 -6.68
CA SER A 444 -12.40 -6.99 -5.56
C SER A 444 -12.25 -5.69 -4.78
N ALA A 445 -11.93 -5.78 -3.49
CA ALA A 445 -11.50 -4.64 -2.67
C ALA A 445 -10.07 -4.19 -3.01
N PHE A 446 -9.33 -4.94 -3.83
CA PHE A 446 -7.91 -4.70 -4.06
C PHE A 446 -7.65 -3.44 -4.90
N ALA A 447 -8.11 -3.44 -6.15
CA ALA A 447 -7.88 -2.35 -7.09
C ALA A 447 -8.38 -0.99 -6.57
N PRO A 448 -9.61 -0.86 -6.02
CA PRO A 448 -10.05 0.39 -5.40
C PRO A 448 -9.12 0.86 -4.27
N ARG A 449 -8.65 -0.05 -3.40
CA ARG A 449 -7.80 0.32 -2.27
C ARG A 449 -6.45 0.85 -2.75
N LEU A 450 -5.87 0.19 -3.74
CA LEU A 450 -4.60 0.57 -4.35
C LEU A 450 -4.68 1.99 -4.93
N VAL A 451 -5.67 2.25 -5.78
CA VAL A 451 -5.83 3.55 -6.43
C VAL A 451 -6.10 4.63 -5.38
N LEU A 452 -6.98 4.37 -4.42
CA LEU A 452 -7.29 5.34 -3.38
C LEU A 452 -6.13 5.63 -2.42
N LEU A 453 -5.27 4.66 -2.13
CA LEU A 453 -4.07 4.91 -1.33
C LEU A 453 -3.05 5.78 -2.07
N VAL A 454 -2.90 5.61 -3.39
CA VAL A 454 -2.07 6.49 -4.21
C VAL A 454 -2.62 7.91 -4.24
N LEU A 455 -3.93 8.05 -4.49
CA LEU A 455 -4.61 9.35 -4.48
C LEU A 455 -4.53 10.01 -3.10
N TRP A 456 -4.66 9.22 -2.04
CA TRP A 456 -4.52 9.68 -0.66
C TRP A 456 -3.11 10.18 -0.35
N TYR A 457 -2.08 9.45 -0.78
CA TYR A 457 -0.70 9.90 -0.59
C TYR A 457 -0.44 11.21 -1.36
N GLY A 458 -0.89 11.30 -2.61
CA GLY A 458 -0.84 12.53 -3.39
C GLY A 458 -1.54 13.70 -2.69
N TYR A 459 -2.74 13.46 -2.16
CA TYR A 459 -3.52 14.45 -1.40
C TYR A 459 -2.87 14.85 -0.07
N LEU A 460 -2.24 13.93 0.65
CA LEU A 460 -1.50 14.24 1.88
C LEU A 460 -0.23 15.05 1.59
N SER A 461 0.37 14.85 0.41
CA SER A 461 1.60 15.53 0.00
C SER A 461 1.40 16.89 -0.68
N SER A 462 0.16 17.27 -0.97
CA SER A 462 -0.24 18.55 -1.58
C SER A 462 -0.80 19.50 -0.55
#